data_AF-A0A6N7I5T8-F1
#
_entry.id   AF-A0A6N7I5T8-F1
#
_cell.length_a   1.000
_cell.length_b   1.000
_cell.length_c   1.000
_cell.angle_alpha   90.00
_cell.angle_beta   90.00
_cell.angle_gamma   90.00
#
_symmetry.space_group_name_H-M   'P 1'
#
loop_
_entity.id
_entity.type
_entity.pdbx_description
1 polymer ?
#
loop_
_entity_poly.entity_id
_entity_poly.type
_entity_poly.pdbx_seq_one_letter_code
_entity_poly.pdbx_strand_id
1 'polypeptide(L)'
;MGHLESVMETWRLVFLGGSAFFLLLAYVVFRGGTRYRRIHAAQRRETQDFQSRAVRAPALVVDVEEETERLYVGPYANSSFRVTYPIVQYQTSQGQSVETRVEVGIDSNPPAIGQYVEVCYDAAQPPRARLSGPGIYPPRMGQRAFSGCSMLTFGGLYVGLGILGIVLALFVPD
;
A
#
# COMPACT_ATOMS: atom_id res chain seq x y z
N MET A 1 -6.27 -24.38 -52.04
CA MET A 1 -5.16 -23.45 -51.67
C MET A 1 -5.66 -22.17 -50.99
N GLY A 2 -6.75 -21.52 -51.43
CA GLY A 2 -7.21 -20.25 -50.83
C GLY A 2 -7.70 -20.29 -49.37
N HIS A 3 -8.09 -21.46 -48.84
CA HIS A 3 -8.58 -21.54 -47.45
C HIS A 3 -7.46 -21.35 -46.41
N LEU A 4 -6.25 -21.85 -46.68
CA LEU A 4 -5.10 -21.71 -45.77
C LEU A 4 -4.58 -20.26 -45.69
N GLU A 5 -4.62 -19.52 -46.81
CA GLU A 5 -4.21 -18.11 -46.84
C GLU A 5 -5.16 -17.22 -46.02
N SER A 6 -6.48 -17.43 -46.14
CA SER A 6 -7.48 -16.70 -45.34
C SER A 6 -7.34 -16.95 -43.83
N VAL A 7 -7.04 -18.19 -43.44
CA VAL A 7 -6.82 -18.54 -42.03
C VAL A 7 -5.55 -17.84 -41.52
N MET A 8 -4.45 -17.85 -42.26
CA MET A 8 -3.21 -17.18 -41.87
C MET A 8 -3.35 -15.64 -41.76
N GLU A 9 -4.11 -15.01 -42.64
CA GLU A 9 -4.39 -13.56 -42.58
C GLU A 9 -5.20 -13.18 -41.33
N THR A 10 -6.18 -14.01 -40.98
CA THR A 10 -7.00 -13.84 -39.78
C THR A 10 -6.15 -13.95 -38.51
N TRP A 11 -5.26 -14.95 -38.45
CA TRP A 11 -4.32 -15.09 -37.33
C TRP A 11 -3.36 -13.90 -37.23
N ARG A 12 -2.83 -13.38 -38.35
CA ARG A 12 -1.97 -12.20 -38.35
C ARG A 12 -2.64 -10.98 -37.72
N LEU A 13 -3.90 -10.72 -38.05
CA LEU A 13 -4.65 -9.59 -37.49
C LEU A 13 -4.94 -9.76 -35.98
N VAL A 14 -5.25 -10.98 -35.54
CA VAL A 14 -5.45 -11.29 -34.11
C VAL A 14 -4.14 -11.12 -33.32
N PHE A 15 -3.00 -11.59 -33.86
CA PHE A 15 -1.71 -11.41 -33.21
C PHE A 15 -1.24 -9.95 -33.19
N LEU A 16 -1.46 -9.18 -34.27
CA LEU A 16 -1.14 -7.76 -34.32
C LEU A 16 -2.03 -6.94 -33.38
N GLY A 17 -3.34 -7.19 -33.36
CA GLY A 17 -4.27 -6.52 -32.45
C GLY A 17 -4.00 -6.87 -30.98
N GLY A 18 -3.75 -8.14 -30.70
CA GLY A 18 -3.38 -8.62 -29.36
C GLY A 18 -2.08 -8.01 -28.87
N SER A 19 -1.02 -8.03 -29.68
CA SER A 19 0.29 -7.48 -29.30
C SER A 19 0.25 -5.96 -29.04
N ALA A 20 -0.48 -5.19 -29.85
CA ALA A 20 -0.68 -3.76 -29.61
C ALA A 20 -1.42 -3.50 -28.29
N PHE A 21 -2.44 -4.29 -27.98
CA PHE A 21 -3.16 -4.22 -26.70
C PHE A 21 -2.24 -4.55 -25.51
N PHE A 22 -1.40 -5.59 -25.62
CA PHE A 22 -0.42 -5.94 -24.58
C PHE A 22 0.63 -4.85 -24.36
N LEU A 23 1.15 -4.24 -25.43
CA LEU A 23 2.10 -3.14 -25.32
C LEU A 23 1.47 -1.90 -24.66
N LEU A 24 0.21 -1.60 -24.99
CA LEU A 24 -0.54 -0.51 -24.37
C LEU A 24 -0.80 -0.78 -22.88
N LEU A 25 -1.19 -2.01 -22.52
CA LEU A 25 -1.39 -2.43 -21.13
C LEU A 25 -0.08 -2.35 -20.34
N ALA A 26 1.01 -2.90 -20.89
CA ALA A 26 2.34 -2.85 -20.29
C ALA A 26 2.80 -1.40 -20.10
N TYR A 27 2.55 -0.53 -21.08
CA TYR A 27 2.86 0.89 -20.98
C TYR A 27 2.06 1.58 -19.85
N VAL A 28 0.76 1.35 -19.74
CA VAL A 28 -0.08 1.92 -18.66
C VAL A 28 0.38 1.44 -17.29
N VAL A 29 0.66 0.14 -17.14
CA VAL A 29 1.18 -0.44 -15.88
C VAL A 29 2.55 0.13 -15.54
N PHE A 30 3.45 0.26 -16.53
CA PHE A 30 4.79 0.80 -16.33
C PHE A 30 4.75 2.29 -15.95
N ARG A 31 3.90 3.09 -16.60
CA ARG A 31 3.73 4.51 -16.29
C ARG A 31 3.01 4.73 -14.94
N GLY A 32 2.07 3.87 -14.58
CA GLY A 32 1.42 3.87 -13.27
C GLY A 32 2.38 3.48 -12.14
N GLY A 33 3.18 2.42 -12.35
CA GLY A 33 4.13 1.91 -11.37
C GLY A 33 5.29 2.86 -11.06
N THR A 34 5.72 3.68 -12.03
CA THR A 34 6.80 4.66 -11.80
C THR A 34 6.39 5.83 -10.90
N ARG A 35 5.13 6.29 -10.97
CA ARG A 35 4.60 7.29 -10.02
C ARG A 35 4.46 6.73 -8.62
N TYR A 36 4.06 5.46 -8.49
CA TYR A 36 3.95 4.77 -7.22
C TYR A 36 5.32 4.66 -6.51
N ARG A 37 6.38 4.30 -7.24
CA ARG A 37 7.73 4.16 -6.67
C ARG A 37 8.29 5.45 -6.08
N ARG A 38 7.96 6.63 -6.63
CA ARG A 38 8.52 7.91 -6.15
C ARG A 38 7.98 8.31 -4.78
N ILE A 39 6.69 8.11 -4.54
CA ILE A 39 6.05 8.49 -3.27
C ILE A 39 6.55 7.59 -2.12
N HIS A 40 6.67 6.28 -2.38
CA HIS A 40 7.20 5.32 -1.39
C HIS A 40 8.70 5.49 -1.12
N ALA A 41 9.49 5.95 -2.10
CA ALA A 41 10.92 6.21 -1.89
C ALA A 41 11.16 7.42 -0.98
N ALA A 42 10.35 8.48 -1.08
CA ALA A 42 10.46 9.65 -0.23
C ALA A 42 10.12 9.32 1.24
N GLN A 43 9.02 8.59 1.48
CA GLN A 43 8.64 8.16 2.83
C GLN A 43 9.67 7.24 3.47
N ARG A 44 10.32 6.36 2.68
CA ARG A 44 11.39 5.49 3.19
C ARG A 44 12.59 6.29 3.67
N ARG A 45 13.00 7.32 2.93
CA ARG A 45 14.11 8.19 3.35
C ARG A 45 13.80 8.93 4.63
N GLU A 46 12.62 9.56 4.73
CA GLU A 46 12.22 10.26 5.95
C GLU A 46 12.16 9.32 7.17
N THR A 47 11.65 8.10 6.97
CA THR A 47 11.61 7.09 8.04
C THR A 47 13.01 6.63 8.44
N GLN A 48 13.91 6.43 7.47
CA GLN A 48 15.31 6.07 7.73
C GLN A 48 16.07 7.20 8.44
N ASP A 49 15.90 8.44 7.97
CA ASP A 49 16.54 9.62 8.55
C ASP A 49 16.03 9.87 9.98
N PHE A 50 14.74 9.65 10.23
CA PHE A 50 14.18 9.68 11.58
C PHE A 50 14.78 8.57 12.44
N GLN A 51 14.76 7.32 11.99
CA GLN A 51 15.31 6.18 12.74
C GLN A 51 16.79 6.34 13.07
N SER A 52 17.57 6.95 12.18
CA SER A 52 19.01 7.19 12.40
C SER A 52 19.30 8.24 13.48
N ARG A 53 18.35 9.14 13.76
CA ARG A 53 18.48 10.25 14.72
C ARG A 53 17.59 10.11 15.95
N ALA A 54 16.67 9.15 15.93
CA ALA A 54 15.70 8.96 16.98
C ALA A 54 16.38 8.51 18.27
N VAL A 55 16.08 9.21 19.35
CA VAL A 55 16.48 8.82 20.71
C VAL A 55 15.30 8.12 21.36
N ARG A 56 15.59 7.03 22.08
CA ARG A 56 14.57 6.26 22.79
C ARG A 56 14.43 6.78 24.21
N ALA A 57 13.20 6.87 24.69
CA ALA A 57 12.90 7.20 26.08
C ALA A 57 11.67 6.42 26.57
N PRO A 58 11.61 6.06 27.86
CA PRO A 58 10.38 5.64 28.49
C PRO A 58 9.42 6.84 28.58
N ALA A 59 8.16 6.60 28.24
CA ALA A 59 7.09 7.59 28.26
C ALA A 59 5.88 7.05 29.02
N LEU A 60 5.14 7.94 29.65
CA LEU A 60 3.85 7.67 30.26
C LEU A 60 2.75 8.12 29.30
N VAL A 61 1.77 7.28 29.03
CA VAL A 61 0.56 7.68 28.31
C VAL A 61 -0.31 8.51 29.25
N VAL A 62 -0.50 9.79 28.95
CA VAL A 62 -1.28 10.71 29.79
C VAL A 62 -2.71 10.89 29.30
N ASP A 63 -2.93 10.74 27.99
CA ASP A 63 -4.25 10.82 27.37
C ASP A 63 -4.27 10.07 26.04
N VAL A 64 -5.44 9.91 25.45
CA VAL A 64 -5.66 9.17 24.20
C VAL A 64 -6.71 9.88 23.36
N GLU A 65 -6.31 10.32 22.16
CA GLU A 65 -7.24 10.89 21.19
C GLU A 65 -7.69 9.82 20.18
N GLU A 66 -9.00 9.72 19.91
CA GLU A 66 -9.52 8.88 18.82
C GLU A 66 -9.95 9.74 17.63
N GLU A 67 -9.46 9.40 16.45
CA GLU A 67 -9.84 10.05 15.19
C GLU A 67 -10.43 9.00 14.24
N THR A 68 -11.54 9.34 13.58
CA THR A 68 -12.12 8.47 12.55
C THR A 68 -11.59 8.86 11.19
N GLU A 69 -10.68 8.05 10.65
CA GLU A 69 -10.16 8.25 9.30
C GLU A 69 -11.06 7.56 8.27
N ARG A 70 -11.34 8.29 7.18
CA ARG A 70 -12.12 7.78 6.05
C ARG A 70 -11.17 7.40 4.93
N LEU A 71 -11.15 6.13 4.60
CA LEU A 71 -10.45 5.61 3.42
C LEU A 71 -11.43 5.59 2.26
N TYR A 72 -11.14 6.39 1.24
CA TYR A 72 -11.87 6.36 -0.02
C TYR A 72 -11.22 5.33 -0.94
N VAL A 73 -11.83 4.14 -1.06
CA VAL A 73 -11.32 3.02 -1.88
C VAL A 73 -12.00 2.97 -3.25
N GLY A 74 -12.85 3.96 -3.56
CA GLY A 74 -13.55 4.10 -4.83
C GLY A 74 -15.02 4.50 -4.64
N PRO A 75 -15.78 4.65 -5.73
CA PRO A 75 -17.14 5.21 -5.72
C PRO A 75 -18.16 4.38 -4.92
N TYR A 76 -17.87 3.12 -4.62
CA TYR A 76 -18.77 2.20 -3.91
C TYR A 76 -18.21 1.65 -2.60
N ALA A 77 -16.98 2.04 -2.21
CA ALA A 77 -16.30 1.49 -1.04
C ALA A 77 -15.78 2.63 -0.15
N ASN A 78 -16.59 3.00 0.84
CA ASN A 78 -16.18 3.82 1.96
C ASN A 78 -15.90 2.91 3.14
N SER A 79 -14.63 2.86 3.57
CA SER A 79 -14.27 2.24 4.85
C SER A 79 -13.82 3.32 5.81
N SER A 80 -14.53 3.48 6.92
CA SER A 80 -14.05 4.25 8.07
C SER A 80 -13.34 3.32 9.04
N PHE A 81 -12.18 3.71 9.53
CA PHE A 81 -11.47 3.02 10.59
C PHE A 81 -11.16 4.04 11.69
N ARG A 82 -11.17 3.57 12.93
CA ARG A 82 -10.75 4.38 14.08
C ARG A 82 -9.26 4.26 14.24
N VAL A 83 -8.62 5.41 14.40
CA VAL A 83 -7.19 5.53 14.65
C VAL A 83 -7.03 6.22 15.98
N THR A 84 -6.21 5.64 16.84
CA THR A 84 -5.98 6.15 18.18
C THR A 84 -4.60 6.79 18.25
N TYR A 85 -4.53 7.99 18.81
CA TYR A 85 -3.34 8.81 18.94
C TYR A 85 -3.05 9.08 20.43
N PRO A 86 -2.23 8.23 21.06
CA PRO A 86 -1.78 8.46 22.44
C PRO A 86 -1.07 9.80 22.60
N ILE A 87 -1.42 10.53 23.66
CA ILE A 87 -0.63 11.65 24.17
C ILE A 87 0.30 11.10 25.24
N VAL A 88 1.59 11.32 25.04
CA VAL A 88 2.65 10.74 25.87
C VAL A 88 3.49 11.83 26.52
N GLN A 89 3.83 11.62 27.78
CA GLN A 89 4.76 12.45 28.54
C GLN A 89 6.07 11.70 28.77
N TYR A 90 7.19 12.31 28.42
CA TYR A 90 8.51 11.70 28.60
C TYR A 90 9.59 12.75 28.86
N GLN A 91 10.76 12.31 29.35
CA GLN A 91 11.92 13.18 29.49
C GLN A 91 12.89 13.00 28.31
N THR A 92 13.30 14.12 27.75
CA THR A 92 14.38 14.17 26.75
C THR A 92 15.74 13.88 27.39
N SER A 93 16.75 13.62 26.57
CA SER A 93 18.15 13.44 26.99
C SER A 93 18.75 14.68 27.67
N GLN A 94 18.13 15.85 27.47
CA GLN A 94 18.51 17.11 28.12
C GLN A 94 17.75 17.35 29.44
N GLY A 95 16.92 16.40 29.89
CA GLY A 95 16.12 16.50 31.11
C GLY A 95 14.84 17.32 30.98
N GLN A 96 14.52 17.83 29.78
CA GLN A 96 13.25 18.52 29.53
C GLN A 96 12.08 17.51 29.51
N SER A 97 11.01 17.81 30.25
CA SER A 97 9.74 17.09 30.14
C SER A 97 8.97 17.56 28.91
N VAL A 98 8.51 16.62 28.09
CA VAL A 98 7.75 16.87 26.87
C VAL A 98 6.47 16.05 26.92
N GLU A 99 5.35 16.72 26.68
CA GLU A 99 4.05 16.09 26.45
C GLU A 99 3.67 16.29 24.99
N THR A 100 3.34 15.22 24.28
CA THR A 100 3.03 15.32 22.86
C THR A 100 2.15 14.18 22.36
N ARG A 101 1.35 14.49 21.33
CA ARG A 101 0.59 13.51 20.56
C ARG A 101 1.55 12.73 19.67
N VAL A 102 1.49 11.40 19.68
CA VAL A 102 2.35 10.59 18.81
C VAL A 102 1.99 10.82 17.33
N GLU A 103 3.02 10.91 16.46
CA GLU A 103 2.79 11.24 15.03
C GLU A 103 2.05 10.15 14.26
N VAL A 104 2.17 8.90 14.70
CA VAL A 104 1.60 7.73 14.01
C VAL A 104 0.54 7.12 14.89
N GLY A 105 -0.70 7.20 14.42
CA GLY A 105 -1.83 6.61 15.10
C GLY A 105 -1.85 5.08 15.00
N ILE A 106 -2.52 4.45 15.96
CA ILE A 106 -2.64 3.01 16.13
C ILE A 106 -4.07 2.59 15.81
N ASP A 107 -4.21 1.60 14.94
CA ASP A 107 -5.51 1.02 14.58
C ASP A 107 -5.92 -0.16 15.49
N SER A 108 -4.95 -0.78 16.17
CA SER A 108 -5.13 -2.03 16.89
C SER A 108 -4.34 -2.04 18.20
N ASN A 109 -5.05 -2.29 19.31
CA ASN A 109 -4.52 -2.38 20.66
C ASN A 109 -3.73 -1.13 21.12
N PRO A 110 -4.38 0.05 21.18
CA PRO A 110 -3.72 1.25 21.68
C PRO A 110 -3.34 1.11 23.16
N PRO A 111 -2.22 1.71 23.58
CA PRO A 111 -1.82 1.69 24.98
C PRO A 111 -2.82 2.49 25.84
N ALA A 112 -3.05 2.03 27.07
CA ALA A 112 -3.99 2.65 27.99
C ALA A 112 -3.38 3.88 28.68
N ILE A 113 -4.24 4.80 29.12
CA ILE A 113 -3.84 5.92 29.99
C ILE A 113 -3.19 5.36 31.27
N GLY A 114 -2.05 5.93 31.66
CA GLY A 114 -1.24 5.48 32.78
C GLY A 114 -0.26 4.36 32.45
N GLN A 115 -0.25 3.83 31.22
CA GLN A 115 0.69 2.81 30.80
C GLN A 115 2.05 3.43 30.44
N TYR A 116 3.14 2.77 30.86
CA TYR A 116 4.47 3.09 30.37
C TYR A 116 4.74 2.42 29.02
N VAL A 117 5.22 3.21 28.07
CA VAL A 117 5.55 2.80 26.70
C VAL A 117 6.93 3.31 26.33
N GLU A 118 7.57 2.71 25.34
CA GLU A 118 8.82 3.24 24.79
C GLU A 118 8.49 4.15 23.59
N VAL A 119 9.05 5.35 23.57
CA VAL A 119 8.94 6.29 22.45
C VAL A 119 10.30 6.55 21.83
N CYS A 120 10.29 6.76 20.53
CA CYS A 120 11.39 7.27 19.73
C CYS A 120 11.06 8.72 19.39
N TYR A 121 11.91 9.68 19.79
CA TYR A 121 11.72 11.09 19.47
C TYR A 121 12.92 11.66 18.71
N ASP A 122 12.69 12.68 17.89
CA ASP A 122 13.77 13.45 17.25
C ASP A 122 14.39 14.42 18.27
N ALA A 123 15.67 14.27 18.59
CA ALA A 123 16.35 15.17 19.54
C ALA A 123 16.40 16.63 19.06
N ALA A 124 16.34 16.88 17.75
CA ALA A 124 16.27 18.24 17.20
C ALA A 124 14.85 18.83 17.28
N GLN A 125 13.82 17.97 17.34
CA GLN A 125 12.41 18.36 17.42
C GLN A 125 11.67 17.40 18.37
N PRO A 126 11.84 17.53 19.70
CA PRO A 126 11.31 16.57 20.66
C PRO A 126 9.81 16.26 20.49
N PRO A 127 8.92 17.22 20.18
CA PRO A 127 7.50 16.90 19.95
C PRO A 127 7.26 15.88 18.81
N ARG A 128 8.22 15.65 17.91
CA ARG A 128 8.14 14.57 16.90
C ARG A 128 8.50 13.24 17.55
N ALA A 129 7.51 12.66 18.23
CA ALA A 129 7.63 11.36 18.89
C ALA A 129 6.76 10.28 18.22
N ARG A 130 7.28 9.05 18.19
CA ARG A 130 6.62 7.85 17.68
C ARG A 130 6.76 6.75 18.70
N LEU A 131 5.76 5.88 18.81
CA LEU A 131 5.89 4.70 19.66
C LEU A 131 6.93 3.72 19.07
N SER A 132 7.66 3.05 19.93
CA SER A 132 8.59 1.98 19.59
C SER A 132 7.83 0.65 19.62
N GLY A 133 7.62 0.01 18.46
CA GLY A 133 7.00 -1.31 18.44
C GLY A 133 6.62 -1.87 17.06
N PRO A 134 6.47 -3.20 16.95
CA PRO A 134 6.01 -3.87 15.74
C PRO A 134 4.50 -3.63 15.55
N GLY A 135 4.14 -2.75 14.62
CA GLY A 135 2.73 -2.41 14.33
C GLY A 135 2.51 -0.92 14.05
N ILE A 136 3.46 -0.07 14.46
CA ILE A 136 3.42 1.38 14.27
C ILE A 136 4.06 1.70 12.91
N TYR A 137 3.43 1.24 11.84
CA TYR A 137 3.74 1.68 10.49
C TYR A 137 2.55 2.52 10.02
N PRO A 138 2.78 3.60 9.24
CA PRO A 138 1.67 4.32 8.62
C PRO A 138 0.77 3.31 7.91
N PRO A 139 -0.56 3.53 7.90
CA PRO A 139 -1.51 2.58 7.35
C PRO A 139 -0.98 2.13 5.99
N ARG A 140 -0.68 0.83 5.87
CA ARG A 140 -0.16 0.22 4.63
C ARG A 140 -1.29 0.21 3.60
N MET A 141 -1.70 1.39 3.12
CA MET A 141 -2.76 1.58 2.14
C MET A 141 -2.39 1.02 0.76
N GLY A 142 -1.14 0.65 0.53
CA GLY A 142 -0.66 0.27 -0.80
C GLY A 142 -0.58 -1.22 -1.11
N GLN A 143 -0.46 -2.07 -0.08
CA GLN A 143 0.05 -3.42 -0.33
C GLN A 143 -1.05 -4.46 -0.58
N ARG A 144 -2.26 -4.24 -0.05
CA ARG A 144 -3.37 -5.21 -0.20
C ARG A 144 -4.18 -5.01 -1.48
N ALA A 145 -4.38 -3.77 -1.94
CA ALA A 145 -5.14 -3.50 -3.17
C ALA A 145 -4.41 -3.96 -4.44
N PHE A 146 -3.08 -3.95 -4.45
CA PHE A 146 -2.28 -4.32 -5.62
C PHE A 146 -2.27 -5.83 -5.91
N SER A 147 -2.51 -6.67 -4.90
CA SER A 147 -2.55 -8.13 -5.07
C SER A 147 -3.86 -8.60 -5.71
N GLY A 148 -5.00 -7.95 -5.39
CA GLY A 148 -6.31 -8.39 -5.88
C GLY A 148 -6.55 -8.06 -7.36
N CYS A 149 -6.24 -6.82 -7.76
CA CYS A 149 -6.45 -6.39 -9.16
C CYS A 149 -5.48 -7.07 -10.14
N SER A 150 -4.27 -7.43 -9.71
CA SER A 150 -3.35 -8.21 -10.54
C SER A 150 -3.84 -9.65 -10.72
N MET A 151 -4.31 -10.33 -9.66
CA MET A 151 -4.90 -11.67 -9.80
C MET A 151 -6.14 -11.69 -10.71
N LEU A 152 -7.02 -10.69 -10.63
CA LEU A 152 -8.21 -10.63 -11.49
C LEU A 152 -7.86 -10.40 -12.97
N THR A 153 -6.88 -9.55 -13.25
CA THR A 153 -6.45 -9.28 -14.64
C THR A 153 -5.71 -10.46 -15.25
N PHE A 154 -4.79 -11.12 -14.52
CA PHE A 154 -4.10 -12.29 -15.04
C PHE A 154 -4.99 -13.55 -15.05
N GLY A 155 -5.82 -13.74 -14.04
CA GLY A 155 -6.74 -14.89 -13.94
C GLY A 155 -7.86 -14.82 -14.98
N GLY A 156 -8.47 -13.65 -15.18
CA GLY A 156 -9.48 -13.45 -16.22
C GLY A 156 -8.94 -13.69 -17.62
N LEU A 157 -7.69 -13.27 -17.88
CA LEU A 157 -7.03 -13.49 -19.16
C LEU A 157 -6.73 -14.98 -19.41
N TYR A 158 -6.29 -15.71 -18.38
CA TYR A 158 -6.03 -17.15 -18.50
C TYR A 158 -7.32 -17.95 -18.76
N VAL A 159 -8.40 -17.63 -18.05
CA VAL A 159 -9.71 -18.26 -18.25
C VAL A 159 -10.28 -17.92 -19.62
N GLY A 160 -10.18 -16.66 -20.06
CA GLY A 160 -10.64 -16.24 -21.39
C GLY A 160 -9.92 -16.96 -22.53
N LEU A 161 -8.59 -17.08 -22.45
CA LEU A 161 -7.80 -17.82 -23.44
C LEU A 161 -8.09 -19.33 -23.41
N GLY A 162 -8.29 -19.90 -22.22
CA GLY A 162 -8.66 -21.31 -22.07
C GLY A 162 -10.02 -21.63 -22.70
N ILE A 163 -11.05 -20.81 -22.44
CA ILE A 163 -12.38 -20.99 -23.03
C ILE A 163 -12.32 -20.84 -24.56
N LEU A 164 -11.60 -19.83 -25.06
CA LEU A 164 -11.45 -19.63 -26.49
C LEU A 164 -10.77 -20.82 -27.18
N GLY A 165 -9.72 -21.39 -26.55
CA GLY A 165 -9.05 -22.59 -27.04
C GLY A 165 -9.96 -23.81 -27.10
N ILE A 166 -10.79 -24.02 -26.07
CA ILE A 166 -11.76 -25.14 -26.03
C ILE A 166 -12.84 -24.97 -27.10
N VAL A 167 -13.40 -23.76 -27.26
CA VAL A 167 -14.40 -23.48 -28.30
C VAL A 167 -13.80 -23.71 -29.68
N LEU A 168 -12.58 -23.25 -29.94
CA LEU A 168 -11.90 -23.50 -31.22
C LEU A 168 -11.67 -25.00 -31.45
N ALA A 169 -11.26 -25.75 -30.44
CA ALA A 169 -11.07 -27.21 -30.56
C ALA A 169 -12.37 -27.97 -30.86
N LEU A 170 -13.52 -27.48 -30.38
CA LEU A 170 -14.83 -28.10 -30.63
C LEU A 170 -15.41 -27.77 -32.02
N PHE A 171 -14.94 -26.70 -32.66
CA PHE A 171 -15.44 -26.23 -33.96
C PHE A 171 -14.51 -26.52 -35.13
N VAL A 172 -13.36 -27.17 -34.89
CA VAL A 172 -12.51 -27.75 -35.95
C VAL A 172 -12.95 -29.20 -36.14
N PRO A 173 -13.73 -29.54 -37.17
CA PRO A 173 -13.99 -30.92 -37.52
C PRO A 173 -12.68 -31.57 -38.01
N ASP A 174 -12.43 -32.81 -37.59
CA ASP A 174 -11.31 -33.65 -38.04
C ASP A 174 -11.23 -33.77 -39.59
#